data_AF-A0A7S1YCG4-F1
#
_entry.id   AF-A0A7S1YCG4-F1
#
_cell.length_a   1.000
_cell.length_b   1.000
_cell.length_c   1.000
_cell.angle_alpha   90.00
_cell.angle_beta   90.00
_cell.angle_gamma   90.00
#
_symmetry.space_group_name_H-M   'P 1'
#
loop_
_entity.id
_entity.type
_entity.pdbx_description
1 polymer ?
#
loop_
_entity_poly.entity_id
_entity_poly.type
_entity_poly.pdbx_seq_one_letter_code
_entity_poly.pdbx_strand_id
1 'polypeptide(L)'
;ALAEVSDTVTLNPDRKFRRSLRQRRESEDEYLNCDDAVRIDPKIKAQLHDYVGHIAFMYNDNQFHNLEHASHVTMSANKLMNRIIDVKKTRREGHHHPHQQHDVASSKHQHLHEASLGLSSDPLAQFAIVFSALIHDCE
;
A
#
# COMPACT_ATOMS: atom_id res chain seq x y z
N ALA A 1 -47.15 1.30 -3.17
CA ALA A 1 -46.08 0.57 -2.47
C ALA A 1 -44.76 1.01 -3.08
N LEU A 2 -43.75 1.21 -2.23
CA LEU A 2 -42.71 2.23 -2.35
C LEU A 2 -41.66 1.97 -3.44
N ALA A 3 -41.23 3.05 -4.07
CA ALA A 3 -40.17 3.11 -5.06
C ALA A 3 -38.79 2.97 -4.41
N GLU A 4 -37.90 2.21 -5.05
CA GLU A 4 -36.50 2.04 -4.67
C GLU A 4 -35.73 3.36 -4.90
N VAL A 5 -35.20 3.92 -3.82
CA VAL A 5 -34.30 5.08 -3.88
C VAL A 5 -32.87 4.56 -4.00
N SER A 6 -32.32 4.65 -5.21
CA SER A 6 -30.92 4.40 -5.51
C SER A 6 -30.09 5.62 -5.08
N ASP A 7 -29.47 5.55 -3.91
CA ASP A 7 -28.51 6.55 -3.42
C ASP A 7 -27.15 6.41 -4.14
N THR A 8 -27.14 6.71 -5.43
CA THR A 8 -25.90 7.02 -6.15
C THR A 8 -25.68 8.52 -6.07
N VAL A 9 -24.93 8.96 -5.07
CA VAL A 9 -24.37 10.32 -5.05
C VAL A 9 -23.38 10.42 -6.22
N THR A 10 -23.84 10.93 -7.35
CA THR A 10 -22.97 11.29 -8.48
C THR A 10 -22.17 12.54 -8.11
N LEU A 11 -21.10 12.36 -7.33
CA LEU A 11 -20.01 13.32 -7.32
C LEU A 11 -19.36 13.25 -8.69
N ASN A 12 -19.35 14.37 -9.42
CA ASN A 12 -18.67 14.49 -10.70
C ASN A 12 -17.22 14.91 -10.42
N PRO A 13 -16.25 13.98 -10.34
CA PRO A 13 -14.88 14.35 -10.05
C PRO A 13 -14.31 15.17 -11.21
N ASP A 14 -13.66 16.28 -10.85
CA ASP A 14 -12.90 17.14 -11.75
C ASP A 14 -12.01 16.29 -12.70
N ARG A 15 -11.90 16.71 -13.96
CA ARG A 15 -11.06 16.07 -14.98
C ARG A 15 -9.61 15.87 -14.51
N LYS A 16 -9.11 16.75 -13.64
CA LYS A 16 -7.79 16.60 -13.00
C LYS A 16 -7.75 15.43 -12.01
N PHE A 17 -8.81 15.22 -11.24
CA PHE A 17 -8.95 14.09 -10.31
C PHE A 17 -9.16 12.77 -11.07
N ARG A 18 -9.93 12.78 -12.17
CA ARG A 18 -10.05 11.63 -13.07
C ARG A 18 -8.71 11.26 -13.70
N ARG A 19 -7.91 12.25 -14.12
CA ARG A 19 -6.55 12.02 -14.62
C ARG A 19 -5.63 11.51 -13.53
N SER A 20 -5.67 12.02 -12.30
CA SER A 20 -4.80 11.51 -11.23
C SER A 20 -5.19 10.10 -10.76
N LEU A 21 -6.48 9.76 -10.74
CA LEU A 21 -6.96 8.40 -10.47
C LEU A 21 -6.62 7.44 -11.61
N ARG A 22 -6.74 7.90 -12.86
CA ARG A 22 -6.38 7.11 -14.03
C ARG A 22 -4.87 6.93 -14.13
N GLN A 23 -4.08 7.94 -13.80
CA GLN A 23 -2.62 7.88 -13.77
C GLN A 23 -2.10 7.09 -12.56
N ARG A 24 -2.83 7.08 -11.42
CA ARG A 24 -2.58 6.15 -10.30
C ARG A 24 -2.93 4.71 -10.67
N ARG A 25 -4.08 4.46 -11.31
CA ARG A 25 -4.45 3.12 -11.80
C ARG A 25 -3.47 2.64 -12.86
N GLU A 26 -3.10 3.48 -13.83
CA GLU A 26 -2.10 3.16 -14.84
C GLU A 26 -0.72 2.94 -14.21
N SER A 27 -0.33 3.67 -13.15
CA SER A 27 0.90 3.36 -12.40
C SER A 27 0.80 2.09 -11.55
N GLU A 28 -0.37 1.79 -10.97
CA GLU A 28 -0.63 0.56 -10.20
C GLU A 28 -0.66 -0.67 -11.13
N ASP A 29 -1.15 -0.52 -12.37
CA ASP A 29 -1.15 -1.52 -13.43
C ASP A 29 0.24 -1.68 -14.07
N GLU A 30 1.03 -0.59 -14.20
CA GLU A 30 2.41 -0.60 -14.69
C GLU A 30 3.40 -1.20 -13.67
N TYR A 31 3.06 -1.16 -12.37
CA TYR A 31 3.78 -1.90 -11.33
C TYR A 31 3.50 -3.41 -11.32
N LEU A 32 2.57 -3.89 -12.14
CA LEU A 32 2.22 -5.31 -12.26
C LEU A 32 2.96 -6.02 -13.40
N ASN A 33 4.05 -5.47 -13.93
CA ASN A 33 4.89 -6.18 -14.89
C ASN A 33 6.13 -6.79 -14.20
N CYS A 34 5.89 -7.82 -13.40
CA CYS A 34 6.89 -8.84 -13.10
C CYS A 34 6.28 -10.21 -13.42
N ASP A 35 6.98 -11.00 -14.23
CA ASP A 35 6.60 -12.38 -14.59
C ASP A 35 6.64 -13.35 -13.39
N ASP A 36 6.76 -12.85 -12.15
CA ASP A 36 6.69 -13.56 -10.88
C ASP A 36 5.39 -13.23 -10.11
N ALA A 37 4.26 -13.16 -10.82
CA ALA A 37 2.96 -13.01 -10.16
C ALA A 37 2.70 -14.23 -9.25
N VAL A 38 2.91 -14.06 -7.94
CA VAL A 38 2.64 -15.10 -6.94
C VAL A 38 1.17 -15.51 -7.03
N ARG A 39 0.92 -16.72 -7.54
CA ARG A 39 -0.44 -17.27 -7.67
C ARG A 39 -0.89 -17.75 -6.30
N ILE A 40 -1.70 -16.92 -5.64
CA ILE A 40 -2.35 -17.30 -4.38
C ILE A 40 -3.59 -18.16 -4.71
N ASP A 41 -3.64 -19.34 -4.10
CA ASP A 41 -4.77 -20.26 -4.23
C ASP A 41 -6.10 -19.57 -3.83
N PRO A 42 -7.20 -19.75 -4.59
CA PRO A 42 -8.50 -19.15 -4.28
C PRO A 42 -8.99 -19.43 -2.87
N LYS A 43 -8.70 -20.62 -2.32
CA LYS A 43 -9.06 -21.01 -0.96
C LYS A 43 -8.33 -20.15 0.08
N ILE A 44 -7.05 -19.87 -0.14
CA ILE A 44 -6.26 -19.01 0.75
C ILE A 44 -6.77 -17.57 0.69
N LYS A 45 -7.16 -17.08 -0.50
CA LYS A 45 -7.80 -15.77 -0.63
C LYS A 45 -9.12 -15.69 0.14
N ALA A 46 -9.95 -16.74 0.06
CA ALA A 46 -11.19 -16.82 0.82
C ALA A 46 -10.92 -16.80 2.32
N GLN A 47 -9.97 -17.61 2.81
CA GLN A 47 -9.58 -17.62 4.22
C GLN A 47 -9.06 -16.27 4.71
N LEU A 48 -8.27 -15.57 3.90
CA LEU A 48 -7.79 -14.24 4.23
C LEU A 48 -8.93 -13.22 4.30
N HIS A 49 -9.86 -13.28 3.35
CA HIS A 49 -11.05 -12.43 3.35
C HIS A 49 -11.92 -12.69 4.59
N ASP A 50 -12.15 -13.96 4.95
CA ASP A 50 -12.89 -14.32 6.15
C ASP A 50 -12.18 -13.86 7.42
N TYR A 51 -10.85 -13.98 7.48
CA TYR A 51 -10.06 -13.52 8.62
C TYR A 51 -10.17 -11.99 8.80
N VAL A 52 -10.00 -11.22 7.73
CA VAL A 52 -10.17 -9.76 7.76
C VAL A 52 -11.63 -9.39 8.05
N GLY A 53 -12.59 -10.17 7.56
CA GLY A 53 -14.00 -10.02 7.89
C GLY A 53 -14.26 -10.17 9.39
N HIS A 54 -13.69 -11.19 10.05
CA HIS A 54 -13.78 -11.34 11.50
C HIS A 54 -13.16 -10.16 12.24
N ILE A 55 -12.00 -9.64 11.79
CA ILE A 55 -11.40 -8.42 12.35
C ILE A 55 -12.36 -7.23 12.24
N ALA A 56 -13.01 -7.07 11.09
CA ALA A 56 -14.00 -6.00 10.90
C ALA A 56 -15.18 -6.12 11.87
N PHE A 57 -15.60 -7.33 12.24
CA PHE A 57 -16.63 -7.55 13.26
C PHE A 57 -16.19 -7.25 14.69
N MET A 58 -14.89 -7.21 14.98
CA MET A 58 -14.37 -6.81 16.30
C MET A 58 -14.39 -5.28 16.50
N TYR A 59 -14.63 -4.51 15.45
CA TYR A 59 -14.81 -3.08 15.57
C TYR A 59 -16.24 -2.74 16.01
N ASN A 60 -16.36 -2.21 17.23
CA ASN A 60 -17.62 -1.74 17.77
C ASN A 60 -18.11 -0.47 17.04
N ASP A 61 -19.43 -0.30 16.95
CA ASP A 61 -20.04 0.93 16.43
C ASP A 61 -19.91 2.06 17.47
N ASN A 62 -18.74 2.71 17.44
CA ASN A 62 -18.46 3.88 18.24
C ASN A 62 -18.12 5.07 17.34
N GLN A 63 -18.20 6.28 17.89
CA GLN A 63 -18.05 7.52 17.12
C GLN A 63 -16.64 7.76 16.53
N PHE A 64 -15.62 7.01 16.93
CA PHE A 64 -14.23 7.26 16.53
C PHE A 64 -13.40 6.00 16.25
N HIS A 65 -13.23 5.08 17.20
CA HIS A 65 -12.52 3.79 17.07
C HIS A 65 -13.35 2.72 16.33
N ASN A 66 -13.90 3.05 15.17
CA ASN A 66 -14.68 2.14 14.33
C ASN A 66 -13.86 1.61 13.14
N LEU A 67 -14.47 0.73 12.34
CA LEU A 67 -13.82 0.13 11.18
C LEU A 67 -13.38 1.18 10.15
N GLU A 68 -14.13 2.26 10.00
CA GLU A 68 -13.83 3.36 9.09
C GLU A 68 -12.54 4.08 9.51
N HIS A 69 -12.36 4.33 10.81
CA HIS A 69 -11.14 4.87 11.36
C HIS A 69 -9.95 3.94 11.12
N ALA A 70 -10.09 2.66 11.48
CA ALA A 70 -9.05 1.66 11.25
C ALA A 70 -8.66 1.55 9.77
N SER A 71 -9.64 1.61 8.88
CA SER A 71 -9.44 1.62 7.43
C SER A 71 -8.65 2.85 6.96
N HIS A 72 -8.97 4.04 7.47
CA HIS A 72 -8.23 5.27 7.18
C HIS A 72 -6.77 5.21 7.67
N VAL A 73 -6.54 4.70 8.88
CA VAL A 73 -5.20 4.53 9.46
C VAL A 73 -4.40 3.52 8.64
N THR A 74 -5.00 2.37 8.32
CA THR A 74 -4.39 1.32 7.47
C THR A 74 -3.98 1.86 6.09
N MET A 75 -4.87 2.60 5.44
CA MET A 75 -4.55 3.25 4.15
C MET A 75 -3.38 4.23 4.29
N SER A 76 -3.33 4.99 5.37
CA SER A 76 -2.26 5.97 5.62
C SER A 76 -0.92 5.29 5.89
N ALA A 77 -0.92 4.20 6.66
CA ALA A 77 0.26 3.36 6.88
C ALA A 77 0.77 2.76 5.57
N ASN A 78 -0.10 2.19 4.73
CA ASN A 78 0.29 1.64 3.43
C ASN A 78 0.91 2.71 2.51
N LYS A 79 0.33 3.92 2.46
CA LYS A 79 0.89 5.06 1.70
C LYS A 79 2.25 5.52 2.23
N LEU A 80 2.45 5.50 3.55
CA LEU A 80 3.74 5.81 4.15
C LEU A 80 4.79 4.77 3.77
N MET A 81 4.45 3.48 3.85
CA MET A 81 5.34 2.37 3.46
C MET A 81 5.73 2.47 1.99
N ASN A 82 4.77 2.70 1.09
CA ASN A 82 5.06 2.87 -0.33
C ASN A 82 6.02 4.05 -0.59
N ARG A 83 5.88 5.17 0.13
CA ARG A 83 6.82 6.30 0.02
C ARG A 83 8.23 5.94 0.48
N ILE A 84 8.37 5.22 1.59
CA ILE A 84 9.68 4.77 2.10
C ILE A 84 10.35 3.82 1.08
N ILE A 85 9.56 2.98 0.43
CA ILE A 85 10.03 2.04 -0.59
C ILE A 85 10.40 2.76 -1.90
N ASP A 86 9.54 3.65 -2.41
CA ASP A 86 9.73 4.31 -3.70
C ASP A 86 10.87 5.34 -3.72
N VAL A 87 11.23 5.92 -2.56
CA VAL A 87 12.44 6.75 -2.42
C VAL A 87 13.72 6.00 -2.86
N LYS A 88 13.72 4.66 -2.83
CA LYS A 88 14.83 3.85 -3.40
C LYS A 88 14.90 3.88 -4.93
N LYS A 89 13.77 4.01 -5.64
CA LYS A 89 13.72 3.97 -7.12
C LYS A 89 14.24 5.27 -7.72
N THR A 90 13.78 6.41 -7.22
CA THR A 90 14.15 7.74 -7.74
C THR A 90 15.61 8.13 -7.49
N ARG A 91 16.21 7.68 -6.38
CA ARG A 91 17.66 7.88 -6.13
C ARG A 91 18.58 7.03 -7.03
N ARG A 92 18.04 6.06 -7.77
CA ARG A 92 18.80 5.25 -8.73
C ARG A 92 18.92 5.90 -10.11
N GLU A 93 17.99 6.79 -10.46
CA GLU A 93 17.89 7.38 -11.81
C GLU A 93 18.53 8.77 -11.93
N GLY A 94 18.73 9.48 -10.82
CA GLY A 94 19.42 10.76 -10.80
C GLY A 94 20.88 10.64 -10.38
N HIS A 95 21.81 10.59 -11.35
CA HIS A 95 23.24 10.97 -11.33
C HIS A 95 24.09 9.99 -12.16
N HIS A 96 24.04 10.14 -13.48
CA HIS A 96 25.15 9.73 -14.35
C HIS A 96 26.24 10.81 -14.27
N HIS A 97 27.27 10.58 -13.47
CA HIS A 97 28.59 11.18 -13.67
C HIS A 97 29.53 10.07 -14.11
N PRO A 98 30.05 10.09 -15.36
CA PRO A 98 30.91 9.04 -15.86
C PRO A 98 32.35 9.33 -15.43
N HIS A 99 32.79 8.85 -14.26
CA HIS A 99 34.19 8.47 -14.04
C HIS A 99 34.41 7.89 -12.63
N GLN A 100 34.70 6.59 -12.58
CA GLN A 100 35.63 5.88 -11.68
C GLN A 100 35.10 4.48 -11.35
N GLN A 101 35.72 3.48 -11.98
CA GLN A 101 35.66 2.08 -11.58
C GLN A 101 36.39 1.92 -10.25
N HIS A 102 35.67 1.58 -9.18
CA HIS A 102 36.22 0.90 -8.00
C HIS A 102 35.07 0.39 -7.12
N ASP A 103 34.76 -0.91 -7.12
CA ASP A 103 34.07 -1.68 -6.06
C ASP A 103 32.85 -1.06 -5.32
N VAL A 104 32.09 -0.13 -5.92
CA VAL A 104 31.03 0.66 -5.24
C VAL A 104 29.67 -0.05 -5.11
N ALA A 105 29.52 -1.24 -5.70
CA ALA A 105 28.24 -1.96 -5.72
C ALA A 105 27.80 -2.40 -4.31
N SER A 106 28.76 -2.76 -3.45
CA SER A 106 28.52 -3.19 -2.07
C SER A 106 28.12 -2.01 -1.16
N SER A 107 28.83 -0.88 -1.26
CA SER A 107 28.61 0.30 -0.40
C SER A 107 27.30 1.03 -0.69
N LYS A 108 26.84 1.05 -1.96
CA LYS A 108 25.57 1.70 -2.33
C LYS A 108 24.35 0.90 -1.86
N HIS A 109 24.46 -0.43 -1.78
CA HIS A 109 23.41 -1.28 -1.20
C HIS A 109 23.32 -1.05 0.31
N GLN A 110 24.46 -1.01 1.01
CA GLN A 110 24.54 -0.75 2.46
C GLN A 110 23.95 0.60 2.87
N HIS A 111 24.30 1.69 2.17
CA HIS A 111 23.83 3.05 2.51
C HIS A 111 22.32 3.26 2.28
N LEU A 112 21.70 2.46 1.39
CA LEU A 112 20.25 2.47 1.16
C LEU A 112 19.49 1.53 2.11
N HIS A 113 20.13 0.47 2.62
CA HIS A 113 19.62 -0.33 3.72
C HIS A 113 19.53 0.49 5.00
N GLU A 114 20.56 1.29 5.28
CA GLU A 114 20.62 2.13 6.48
C GLU A 114 19.57 3.25 6.48
N ALA A 115 19.36 3.93 5.34
CA ALA A 115 18.39 5.03 5.22
C ALA A 115 16.91 4.62 5.39
N SER A 116 16.57 3.35 5.13
CA SER A 116 15.23 2.80 5.38
C SER A 116 15.21 1.83 6.56
N LEU A 117 16.31 1.74 7.34
CA LEU A 117 16.49 0.76 8.42
C LEU A 117 16.19 -0.71 8.00
N GLY A 118 16.40 -1.05 6.73
CA GLY A 118 16.09 -2.36 6.16
C GLY A 118 14.61 -2.62 5.81
N LEU A 119 13.69 -1.70 6.15
CA LEU A 119 12.24 -1.89 5.96
C LEU A 119 11.84 -2.15 4.51
N SER A 120 12.48 -1.48 3.57
CA SER A 120 12.16 -1.61 2.15
C SER A 120 12.74 -2.87 1.48
N SER A 121 13.42 -3.73 2.24
CA SER A 121 13.85 -5.07 1.83
C SER A 121 13.21 -6.18 2.67
N ASP A 122 12.41 -5.84 3.68
CA ASP A 122 11.71 -6.79 4.55
C ASP A 122 10.19 -6.76 4.26
N PRO A 123 9.68 -7.64 3.37
CA PRO A 123 8.27 -7.69 3.05
C PRO A 123 7.40 -8.13 4.25
N LEU A 124 7.97 -8.87 5.21
CA LEU A 124 7.24 -9.28 6.41
C LEU A 124 7.05 -8.10 7.37
N ALA A 125 8.08 -7.29 7.58
CA ALA A 125 7.96 -6.07 8.38
C ALA A 125 6.99 -5.06 7.74
N GLN A 126 7.03 -4.92 6.40
CA GLN A 126 6.06 -4.08 5.68
C GLN A 126 4.63 -4.54 5.91
N PHE A 127 4.38 -5.85 5.76
CA PHE A 127 3.08 -6.44 6.06
C PHE A 127 2.68 -6.23 7.52
N ALA A 128 3.59 -6.47 8.48
CA ALA A 128 3.33 -6.34 9.90
C ALA A 128 2.96 -4.91 10.31
N ILE A 129 3.57 -3.88 9.71
CA ILE A 129 3.23 -2.48 9.96
C ILE A 129 1.81 -2.17 9.48
N VAL A 130 1.47 -2.56 8.25
CA VAL A 130 0.14 -2.33 7.68
C VAL A 130 -0.93 -3.14 8.42
N PHE A 131 -0.60 -4.38 8.80
CA PHE A 131 -1.50 -5.26 9.55
C PHE A 131 -1.70 -4.74 10.99
N SER A 132 -0.65 -4.25 11.66
CA SER A 132 -0.78 -3.61 12.97
C SER A 132 -1.73 -2.41 12.92
N ALA A 133 -1.67 -1.60 11.86
CA ALA A 133 -2.59 -0.49 11.66
C ALA A 133 -4.05 -0.94 11.47
N LEU A 134 -4.29 -2.13 10.94
CA LEU A 134 -5.63 -2.70 10.79
C LEU A 134 -6.23 -3.16 12.12
N ILE A 135 -5.40 -3.60 13.08
CA ILE A 135 -5.88 -4.19 14.34
C ILE A 135 -5.67 -3.31 15.58
N HIS A 136 -5.12 -2.11 15.41
CA HIS A 136 -4.65 -1.27 16.52
C HIS A 136 -5.74 -0.88 17.53
N ASP A 137 -6.99 -0.88 17.07
CA ASP A 137 -8.20 -0.44 17.79
C ASP A 137 -9.25 -1.56 17.88
N CYS A 138 -8.89 -2.83 17.61
CA CYS A 138 -9.82 -3.95 17.80
C CYS A 138 -10.05 -4.23 19.29
N GLU A 139 -11.30 -4.52 19.66
CA GLU A 139 -11.70 -4.95 21.01
C GLU A 139 -12.36 -6.33 21.02
#